data_AF-A0ABD1ADX2-F1
#
_entry.id   AF-A0ABD1ADX2-F1
#
_cell.length_a   1.000
_cell.length_b   1.000
_cell.length_c   1.000
_cell.angle_alpha   90.00
_cell.angle_beta   90.00
_cell.angle_gamma   90.00
#
_symmetry.space_group_name_H-M   'P 1'
#
loop_
_entity.id
_entity.type
_entity.pdbx_description
1 polymer ?
#
loop_
_entity_poly.entity_id
_entity_poly.type
_entity_poly.pdbx_seq_one_letter_code
_entity_poly.pdbx_strand_id
1 'polypeptide(L)'
;MANLMLRLPISLRSFSVSASSSNGSPPVIGGSSGGVGPMIVELPLEKIRRPLMRTRSNDQNKVKELMNSIREIGLQVPIDVIEVDGAYYGFSGCHRYEAHQKLGLPTIRCKIRKGTKETLRHHLR
;
A
#
# COMPACT_ATOMS: atom_id res chain seq x y z
N MET A 1 60.20 -5.48 -8.15
CA MET A 1 59.03 -6.39 -8.20
C MET A 1 57.99 -5.70 -9.07
N ALA A 2 57.42 -6.47 -10.00
CA ALA A 2 56.85 -6.01 -11.26
C ALA A 2 55.56 -5.19 -11.14
N ASN A 3 55.46 -4.18 -12.01
CA ASN A 3 54.21 -3.60 -12.48
C ASN A 3 53.34 -4.70 -13.10
N LEU A 4 52.05 -4.72 -12.76
CA LEU A 4 51.05 -5.31 -13.64
C LEU A 4 49.86 -4.36 -13.78
N MET A 5 49.72 -3.89 -15.00
CA MET A 5 48.59 -3.12 -15.51
C MET A 5 47.32 -3.95 -15.50
N LEU A 6 46.19 -3.34 -15.16
CA LEU A 6 44.94 -3.61 -15.87
C LEU A 6 44.26 -2.29 -16.25
N ARG A 7 44.44 -2.01 -17.54
CA ARG A 7 43.74 -1.12 -18.44
C ARG A 7 42.32 -1.64 -18.66
N LEU A 8 41.31 -0.76 -18.75
CA LEU A 8 40.13 -0.82 -19.64
C LEU A 8 39.23 0.42 -19.43
N PRO A 9 38.41 0.82 -20.43
CA PRO A 9 38.37 2.20 -20.90
C PRO A 9 36.99 2.86 -20.77
N ILE A 10 37.02 4.20 -20.69
CA ILE A 10 36.20 5.18 -21.43
C ILE A 10 34.80 4.74 -21.88
N SER A 11 33.74 5.36 -21.33
CA SER A 11 32.67 5.95 -22.18
C SER A 11 31.61 6.70 -21.37
N LEU A 12 31.49 8.01 -21.67
CA LEU A 12 30.24 8.78 -21.86
C LEU A 12 29.24 8.86 -20.68
N ARG A 13 28.75 9.99 -20.20
CA ARG A 13 28.69 11.38 -20.70
C ARG A 13 28.27 12.23 -19.49
N SER A 14 29.01 13.30 -19.23
CA SER A 14 28.53 14.41 -18.40
C SER A 14 27.82 15.39 -19.34
N PHE A 15 26.58 15.78 -19.01
CA PHE A 15 26.02 17.05 -19.43
C PHE A 15 25.23 17.63 -18.25
N SER A 16 25.77 18.69 -17.69
CA SER A 16 25.10 19.60 -16.75
C SER A 16 24.53 20.79 -17.53
N VAL A 17 23.30 21.21 -17.16
CA VAL A 17 22.71 22.59 -17.14
C VAL A 17 22.69 23.42 -18.44
N SER A 18 21.72 24.25 -18.84
CA SER A 18 20.44 24.79 -18.35
C SER A 18 19.82 25.66 -19.48
N ALA A 19 18.49 25.85 -19.53
CA ALA A 19 17.81 27.06 -20.08
C ALA A 19 16.30 26.99 -19.73
N SER A 20 15.84 27.69 -18.70
CA SER A 20 15.11 28.98 -18.73
C SER A 20 13.75 28.98 -19.43
N SER A 21 12.66 29.11 -18.66
CA SER A 21 11.58 30.04 -18.95
C SER A 21 10.68 30.22 -17.73
N SER A 22 10.64 31.46 -17.27
CA SER A 22 9.64 32.08 -16.42
C SER A 22 8.22 31.65 -16.79
N ASN A 23 7.46 31.19 -15.80
CA ASN A 23 6.06 31.55 -15.59
C ASN A 23 5.70 31.21 -14.15
N GLY A 24 5.57 32.25 -13.32
CA GLY A 24 5.06 32.11 -11.96
C GLY A 24 3.66 31.53 -12.00
N SER A 25 3.49 30.34 -11.41
CA SER A 25 2.18 29.80 -11.06
C SER A 25 1.98 29.98 -9.55
N PRO A 26 0.80 30.45 -9.10
CA PRO A 26 0.57 30.78 -7.70
C PRO A 26 0.63 29.53 -6.81
N PRO A 27 0.86 29.65 -5.50
CA PRO A 27 0.69 28.54 -4.58
C PRO A 27 -0.80 28.18 -4.53
N VAL A 28 -1.19 27.17 -5.31
CA VAL A 28 -2.51 26.55 -5.22
C VAL A 28 -2.59 25.77 -3.90
N ILE A 29 -3.17 26.42 -2.89
CA ILE A 29 -3.65 25.75 -1.70
C ILE A 29 -4.85 24.90 -2.13
N GLY A 30 -4.68 23.58 -2.06
CA GLY A 30 -5.78 22.64 -2.00
C GLY A 30 -6.18 22.00 -3.34
N GLY A 31 -6.04 20.68 -3.37
CA GLY A 31 -6.93 19.81 -4.15
C GLY A 31 -6.38 19.34 -5.49
N SER A 32 -5.94 18.07 -5.47
CA SER A 32 -6.10 17.12 -6.58
C SER A 32 -5.17 17.24 -7.79
N SER A 33 -4.35 16.18 -7.94
CA SER A 33 -4.00 15.46 -9.19
C SER A 33 -2.49 15.40 -9.42
N GLY A 34 -1.92 14.20 -9.55
CA GLY A 34 -0.60 14.06 -10.19
C GLY A 34 0.24 12.83 -9.88
N GLY A 35 -0.16 11.92 -8.99
CA GLY A 35 0.59 10.69 -8.75
C GLY A 35 -0.31 9.57 -8.26
N VAL A 36 -0.63 8.60 -9.12
CA VAL A 36 -1.39 7.39 -8.78
C VAL A 36 -0.53 6.41 -7.97
N GLY A 37 0.02 6.91 -6.87
CA GLY A 37 0.57 6.07 -5.82
C GLY A 37 -0.57 5.47 -5.00
N PRO A 38 -0.45 4.23 -4.55
CA PRO A 38 -1.48 3.64 -3.72
C PRO A 38 -1.55 4.38 -2.37
N MET A 39 -2.72 4.93 -2.06
CA MET A 39 -2.94 5.76 -0.87
C MET A 39 -3.06 4.88 0.36
N ILE A 40 -2.13 5.02 1.32
CA ILE A 40 -2.21 4.35 2.61
C ILE A 40 -3.04 5.23 3.54
N VAL A 41 -4.17 4.71 4.01
CA VAL A 41 -5.05 5.39 4.96
C VAL A 41 -5.46 4.43 6.08
N GLU A 42 -5.94 4.99 7.17
CA GLU A 42 -6.56 4.23 8.25
C GLU A 42 -8.06 4.15 7.98
N LEU A 43 -8.56 2.93 7.76
CA LEU A 43 -9.98 2.69 7.54
C LEU A 43 -10.60 2.00 8.76
N PRO A 44 -11.85 2.32 9.12
CA PRO A 44 -12.58 1.57 10.12
C PRO A 44 -12.81 0.13 9.67
N LEU A 45 -12.67 -0.85 10.58
CA LEU A 45 -12.96 -2.26 10.26
C LEU A 45 -14.40 -2.42 9.72
N GLU A 46 -15.36 -1.69 10.30
CA GLU A 46 -16.78 -1.68 9.93
C GLU A 46 -17.05 -1.24 8.49
N LYS A 47 -16.17 -0.41 7.90
CA LYS A 47 -16.33 0.09 6.52
C LYS A 47 -15.84 -0.91 5.49
N ILE A 48 -15.03 -1.90 5.90
CA ILE A 48 -14.42 -2.87 4.99
C ILE A 48 -15.39 -4.05 4.80
N ARG A 49 -16.03 -4.08 3.64
CA ARG A 49 -16.90 -5.19 3.25
C ARG A 49 -16.05 -6.37 2.79
N ARG A 50 -16.17 -7.49 3.50
CA ARG A 50 -15.56 -8.77 3.11
C ARG A 50 -16.63 -9.81 2.83
N PRO A 51 -17.10 -9.91 1.58
CA PRO A 51 -18.11 -10.90 1.20
C PRO A 51 -17.64 -12.36 1.39
N LEU A 52 -16.34 -12.61 1.55
CA LEU A 52 -15.74 -13.96 1.68
C LEU A 52 -15.29 -14.33 3.11
N MET A 53 -15.69 -13.58 4.15
CA MET A 53 -15.30 -13.89 5.54
C MET A 53 -15.71 -15.29 6.03
N ARG A 54 -16.68 -15.94 5.37
CA ARG A 54 -17.35 -17.14 5.88
C ARG A 54 -16.65 -18.47 5.55
N THR A 55 -15.71 -18.49 4.60
CA THR A 55 -15.19 -19.75 4.03
C THR A 55 -13.71 -20.01 4.35
N ARG A 56 -12.96 -19.03 4.88
CA ARG A 56 -11.51 -19.19 5.09
C ARG A 56 -11.19 -19.50 6.54
N SER A 57 -10.81 -20.75 6.81
CA SER A 57 -10.23 -21.15 8.11
C SER A 57 -8.95 -20.34 8.36
N ASN A 58 -8.98 -19.49 9.39
CA ASN A 58 -7.79 -18.74 9.81
C ASN A 58 -7.02 -19.56 10.86
N ASP A 59 -5.71 -19.72 10.64
CA ASP A 59 -4.79 -20.33 11.60
C ASP A 59 -4.72 -19.49 12.89
N GLN A 60 -5.27 -20.04 13.96
CA GLN A 60 -5.36 -19.36 15.26
C GLN A 60 -3.97 -19.06 15.86
N ASN A 61 -2.97 -19.92 15.59
CA ASN A 61 -1.59 -19.69 16.02
C ASN A 61 -1.00 -18.43 15.38
N LYS A 62 -1.16 -18.25 14.06
CA LYS A 62 -0.71 -17.04 13.37
C LYS A 62 -1.46 -15.80 13.83
N VAL A 63 -2.77 -15.92 14.09
CA VAL A 63 -3.56 -14.78 14.61
C VAL A 63 -3.04 -14.33 15.98
N LYS A 64 -2.68 -15.26 16.88
CA LYS A 64 -2.08 -14.93 18.18
C LYS A 64 -0.71 -14.25 18.05
N GLU A 65 0.14 -14.77 17.18
CA GLU A 65 1.46 -14.18 16.87
C GLU A 65 1.30 -12.74 16.35
N LEU A 66 0.41 -12.56 15.37
CA LEU A 66 0.09 -11.24 14.84
C LEU A 66 -0.52 -10.32 15.90
N MET A 67 -1.36 -10.84 16.78
CA MET A 67 -1.96 -10.07 17.88
C MET A 67 -0.89 -9.50 18.80
N ASN A 68 0.11 -10.32 19.19
CA ASN A 68 1.25 -9.86 20.00
C ASN A 68 2.08 -8.82 19.25
N SER A 69 2.38 -9.07 17.97
CA SER A 69 3.12 -8.13 17.12
C SER A 69 2.38 -6.80 16.97
N ILE A 70 1.07 -6.82 16.69
CA ILE A 70 0.25 -5.61 16.57
C ILE A 70 0.18 -4.84 17.89
N ARG A 71 0.15 -5.54 19.03
CA ARG A 71 0.17 -4.89 20.36
C ARG A 71 1.50 -4.18 20.64
N GLU A 72 2.61 -4.74 20.19
CA GLU A 72 3.95 -4.19 20.49
C GLU A 72 4.38 -3.10 19.49
N ILE A 73 4.26 -3.38 18.20
CA ILE A 73 4.77 -2.52 17.11
C ILE A 73 3.67 -1.93 16.22
N GLY A 74 2.42 -2.38 16.35
CA GLY A 74 1.33 -1.99 15.46
C GLY A 74 1.32 -2.76 14.12
N LEU A 75 0.37 -2.42 13.25
CA LEU A 75 0.30 -3.03 11.93
C LEU A 75 1.36 -2.42 10.99
N GLN A 76 2.47 -3.13 10.83
CA GLN A 76 3.55 -2.70 9.94
C GLN A 76 3.18 -2.81 8.46
N VAL A 77 2.49 -3.89 8.08
CA VAL A 77 2.13 -4.15 6.67
C VAL A 77 0.64 -3.84 6.46
N PRO A 78 0.30 -2.79 5.69
CA PRO A 78 -1.10 -2.46 5.43
C PRO A 78 -1.79 -3.57 4.62
N ILE A 79 -3.10 -3.67 4.78
CA ILE A 79 -3.92 -4.57 3.95
C ILE A 79 -4.28 -3.87 2.62
N ASP A 80 -4.33 -4.62 1.53
CA ASP A 80 -4.76 -4.07 0.25
C ASP A 80 -6.29 -4.10 0.18
N VAL A 81 -6.87 -2.93 -0.12
CA VAL A 81 -8.32 -2.71 -0.17
C VAL A 81 -8.65 -2.07 -1.50
N ILE A 82 -9.66 -2.61 -2.16
CA ILE A 82 -10.16 -2.07 -3.43
C ILE A 82 -11.37 -1.22 -3.10
N GLU A 83 -11.32 0.07 -3.45
CA GLU A 83 -12.49 0.92 -3.39
C GLU A 83 -13.24 0.86 -4.72
N VAL A 84 -14.53 0.54 -4.66
CA VAL A 84 -15.44 0.46 -5.80
C VAL A 84 -16.73 1.19 -5.42
N ASP A 85 -17.08 2.24 -6.17
CA ASP A 85 -18.35 2.96 -5.99
C ASP A 85 -18.52 3.53 -4.56
N GLY A 86 -17.42 3.92 -3.91
CA GLY A 86 -17.42 4.40 -2.51
C GLY A 86 -17.51 3.30 -1.44
N ALA A 87 -17.54 2.03 -1.85
CA ALA A 87 -17.46 0.88 -0.94
C ALA A 87 -16.05 0.28 -0.92
N TYR A 88 -15.56 -0.07 0.27
CA TYR A 88 -14.24 -0.65 0.47
C TYR A 88 -14.33 -2.18 0.54
N TYR A 89 -13.65 -2.87 -0.37
CA TYR A 89 -13.63 -4.32 -0.44
C TYR A 89 -12.25 -4.87 -0.09
N GLY A 90 -12.20 -5.67 0.99
CA GLY A 90 -10.98 -6.30 1.47
C GLY A 90 -10.94 -7.79 1.13
N PHE A 91 -10.11 -8.17 0.16
CA PHE A 91 -9.90 -9.58 -0.21
C PHE A 91 -8.68 -10.21 0.48
N SER A 92 -7.74 -9.38 0.92
CA SER A 92 -6.47 -9.81 1.50
C SER A 92 -6.41 -9.63 3.03
N GLY A 93 -5.48 -10.33 3.66
CA GLY A 93 -5.12 -10.11 5.06
C GLY A 93 -6.19 -10.55 6.08
N CYS A 94 -6.83 -11.71 5.87
CA CYS A 94 -7.82 -12.25 6.81
C CYS A 94 -7.26 -12.42 8.23
N HIS A 95 -6.06 -13.00 8.39
CA HIS A 95 -5.44 -13.17 9.71
C HIS A 95 -5.14 -11.83 10.41
N ARG A 96 -4.70 -10.81 9.66
CA ARG A 96 -4.42 -9.46 10.18
C ARG A 96 -5.69 -8.79 10.69
N TYR A 97 -6.76 -8.91 9.91
CA TYR A 97 -8.08 -8.38 10.25
C TYR A 97 -8.66 -9.08 11.46
N GLU A 98 -8.59 -10.42 11.53
CA GLU A 98 -9.04 -11.17 12.70
C GLU A 98 -8.26 -10.77 13.97
N ALA A 99 -6.95 -10.54 13.85
CA ALA A 99 -6.16 -10.04 14.96
C ALA A 99 -6.63 -8.65 15.43
N HIS A 100 -6.90 -7.71 14.50
CA HIS A 100 -7.47 -6.40 14.86
C HIS A 100 -8.87 -6.51 15.47
N GLN A 101 -9.70 -7.41 14.92
CA GLN A 101 -11.05 -7.67 15.42
C GLN A 101 -11.03 -8.25 16.84
N LYS A 102 -10.10 -9.18 17.14
CA LYS A 102 -9.93 -9.74 18.49
C LYS A 102 -9.33 -8.75 19.49
N LEU A 103 -8.45 -7.86 19.02
CA LEU A 103 -7.93 -6.76 19.83
C LEU A 103 -8.96 -5.64 20.07
N GLY A 104 -10.05 -5.60 19.29
CA GLY A 104 -11.06 -4.55 19.38
C GLY A 104 -10.58 -3.21 18.84
N LEU A 105 -9.61 -3.21 17.91
CA LEU A 105 -9.11 -1.97 17.31
C LEU A 105 -10.13 -1.43 16.30
N PRO A 106 -10.57 -0.16 16.40
CA PRO A 106 -11.61 0.37 15.51
C PRO A 106 -11.10 0.61 14.08
N THR A 107 -9.80 0.91 13.93
CA THR A 107 -9.16 1.28 12.66
C THR A 107 -8.07 0.29 12.27
N ILE A 108 -7.82 0.18 10.96
CA ILE A 108 -6.75 -0.64 10.40
C ILE A 108 -6.10 0.08 9.21
N ARG A 109 -4.77 0.01 9.13
CA ARG A 109 -4.01 0.57 8.01
C ARG A 109 -4.27 -0.21 6.72
N CYS A 110 -4.84 0.49 5.76
CA CYS A 110 -5.23 -0.04 4.46
C CYS A 110 -4.57 0.76 3.35
N LYS A 111 -4.11 0.04 2.34
CA LYS A 111 -3.67 0.59 1.08
C LYS A 111 -4.87 0.55 0.14
N ILE A 112 -5.47 1.72 -0.10
CA ILE A 112 -6.61 1.85 -1.00
C ILE A 112 -6.11 1.91 -2.44
N ARG A 113 -6.71 1.07 -3.27
CA ARG A 113 -6.61 1.13 -4.73
C ARG A 113 -7.99 1.38 -5.30
N LYS A 114 -8.11 2.33 -6.22
CA LYS A 114 -9.36 2.57 -6.96
C LYS A 114 -9.54 1.44 -7.98
N GLY A 115 -10.66 0.73 -7.91
CA GLY A 115 -11.00 -0.35 -8.83
C GLY A 115 -12.34 -0.11 -9.52
N THR A 116 -12.57 -0.78 -10.65
CA THR A 116 -13.88 -0.81 -11.31
C THR A 116 -14.68 -2.02 -10.84
N LYS A 117 -15.99 -2.03 -11.11
CA LYS A 117 -16.88 -3.18 -10.84
C LYS A 117 -16.37 -4.46 -11.49
N GLU A 118 -15.66 -4.36 -12.61
CA GLU A 118 -15.03 -5.49 -13.28
C GLU A 118 -13.88 -6.08 -12.45
N THR A 119 -13.00 -5.24 -11.90
CA THR A 119 -11.93 -5.69 -10.98
C THR A 119 -12.50 -6.41 -9.77
N LEU A 120 -13.61 -5.91 -9.21
CA LEU A 120 -14.33 -6.57 -8.11
C LEU A 120 -14.82 -7.94 -8.51
N ARG A 121 -15.44 -8.04 -9.69
CA ARG A 121 -15.99 -9.28 -10.23
C ARG A 121 -14.90 -10.34 -10.47
N HIS A 122 -13.71 -9.92 -10.91
CA HIS A 122 -12.55 -10.80 -11.04
C HIS A 122 -12.07 -11.37 -9.70
N HIS A 123 -12.16 -10.60 -8.60
CA HIS A 123 -11.75 -11.06 -7.26
C HIS A 123 -12.82 -11.89 -6.54
N LEU A 124 -14.08 -11.80 -6.99
CA LEU A 124 -15.22 -12.56 -6.45
C LEU A 124 -15.48 -13.88 -7.20
N ARG A 125 -14.81 -14.12 -8.33
CA ARG A 125 -14.98 -15.31 -9.15
C ARG A 125 -14.14 -16.47 -8.63
#